data_AF-A0A2S4LRL4-F1
#
_entry.id   AF-A0A2S4LRL4-F1
#
_cell.length_a   1.000
_cell.length_b   1.000
_cell.length_c   1.000
_cell.angle_alpha   90.00
_cell.angle_beta   90.00
_cell.angle_gamma   90.00
#
_symmetry.space_group_name_H-M   'P 1'
#
loop_
_entity.id
_entity.type
_entity.pdbx_description
1 polymer ?
#
loop_
_entity_poly.entity_id
_entity_poly.type
_entity_poly.pdbx_seq_one_letter_code
_entity_poly.pdbx_strand_id
1 'polypeptide(L)'
;MIKPNRAISTSVLTLGFLFLYIPIISLVVYSFNESKLVTVWSGFSLKWYAALLQDDELLSAAWLSLKIGLMTAFASVVIGTWAGFVLARMGRFRGFTLYTGMINAPLVIPEVIQGISLLLLFVALQQMIGWPAGRGILTIWIGHVMLCVSYVAIIVQSRV
;
A
#
# COMPACT_ATOMS: atom_id res chain seq x y z
N MET A 1 29.34 24.08 -14.22
CA MET A 1 28.92 22.83 -13.57
C MET A 1 29.72 22.67 -12.28
N ILE A 2 29.14 22.99 -11.12
CA ILE A 2 29.80 22.90 -9.82
C ILE A 2 29.86 21.43 -9.42
N LYS A 3 31.06 20.85 -9.27
CA LYS A 3 31.19 19.47 -8.77
C LYS A 3 30.69 19.44 -7.32
N PRO A 4 29.67 18.63 -6.97
CA PRO A 4 29.21 18.55 -5.60
C PRO A 4 30.36 18.07 -4.72
N ASN A 5 30.63 18.80 -3.63
CA ASN A 5 31.60 18.38 -2.64
C ASN A 5 31.10 17.05 -2.04
N ARG A 6 31.88 15.97 -2.22
CA ARG A 6 31.51 14.63 -1.74
C ARG A 6 31.19 14.62 -0.25
N ALA A 7 31.92 15.41 0.54
CA ALA A 7 31.66 15.53 1.98
C ALA A 7 30.28 16.13 2.26
N ILE A 8 29.88 17.19 1.54
CA ILE A 8 28.56 17.81 1.70
C ILE A 8 27.45 16.82 1.27
N SER A 9 27.62 16.14 0.14
CA SER A 9 26.65 15.17 -0.35
C SER A 9 26.48 14.00 0.61
N THR A 10 27.57 13.46 1.15
CA THR A 10 27.52 12.38 2.14
C THR A 10 26.90 12.85 3.45
N SER A 11 27.25 14.04 3.94
CA SER A 11 26.65 14.58 5.18
C SER A 11 25.15 14.80 5.05
N VAL A 12 24.67 15.36 3.92
CA VAL A 12 23.23 15.54 3.66
C VAL A 12 22.51 14.19 3.59
N LEU A 13 23.11 13.20 2.92
CA LEU A 13 22.55 11.85 2.84
C LEU A 13 22.44 11.21 4.23
N THR A 14 23.50 11.27 5.03
CA THR A 14 23.55 10.71 6.38
C THR A 14 22.53 11.39 7.30
N LEU A 15 22.47 12.73 7.30
CA LEU A 15 21.48 13.47 8.10
C LEU A 15 20.05 13.16 7.66
N GLY A 16 19.80 13.07 6.35
CA GLY A 16 18.50 12.67 5.81
C GLY A 16 18.09 11.28 6.28
N PHE A 17 18.98 10.29 6.20
CA PHE A 17 18.69 8.96 6.72
C PHE A 17 18.50 8.94 8.24
N LEU A 18 19.36 9.61 9.01
CA LEU A 18 19.17 9.69 10.46
C LEU A 18 17.80 10.28 10.81
N PHE A 19 17.40 11.37 10.16
CA PHE A 19 16.10 11.97 10.37
C PHE A 19 14.93 11.00 10.09
N LEU A 20 15.02 10.21 9.02
CA LEU A 20 13.99 9.22 8.68
C LEU A 20 13.98 8.00 9.61
N TYR A 21 15.14 7.53 10.05
CA TYR A 21 15.27 6.31 10.84
C TYR A 21 15.14 6.53 12.34
N ILE A 22 15.43 7.73 12.86
CA ILE A 22 15.31 8.06 14.29
C ILE A 22 13.89 7.77 14.84
N PRO A 23 12.79 8.20 14.19
CA PRO A 23 11.43 7.89 14.66
C PRO A 23 11.13 6.39 14.70
N ILE A 24 11.62 5.65 13.71
CA ILE A 24 11.43 4.19 13.61
C ILE A 24 12.19 3.50 14.76
N ILE A 25 13.45 3.88 14.98
CA ILE A 25 14.26 3.35 16.08
C ILE A 25 13.63 3.71 17.43
N SER A 26 13.15 4.94 17.59
CA SER A 26 12.44 5.39 18.79
C SER A 26 11.22 4.51 19.09
N LEU A 27 10.41 4.20 18.07
CA LEU A 27 9.27 3.30 18.20
C LEU A 27 9.70 1.89 18.63
N VAL A 28 10.79 1.35 18.07
CA VAL A 28 11.37 0.06 18.48
C VAL A 28 11.88 0.10 19.92
N VAL A 29 12.50 1.19 20.36
CA VAL A 29 12.94 1.32 21.77
C VAL A 29 11.73 1.36 22.70
N TYR A 30 10.67 2.10 22.33
CA TYR A 30 9.46 2.19 23.12
C TYR A 30 8.62 0.90 23.14
N SER A 31 8.75 0.01 22.15
CA SER A 31 8.06 -1.29 22.20
C SER A 31 8.58 -2.20 23.32
N PHE A 32 9.77 -1.92 23.86
CA PHE A 32 10.30 -2.56 25.05
C PHE A 32 9.95 -1.84 26.36
N ASN A 33 9.17 -0.76 26.35
CA ASN A 33 8.75 -0.08 27.57
C ASN A 33 7.57 -0.83 28.21
N GLU A 34 7.67 -1.14 29.50
CA GLU A 34 6.58 -1.76 30.26
C GLU A 34 5.34 -0.85 30.40
N SER A 35 5.56 0.47 30.42
CA SER A 35 4.51 1.47 30.58
C SER A 35 3.63 1.57 29.33
N LYS A 36 2.33 1.80 29.54
CA LYS A 36 1.38 2.18 28.47
C LYS A 36 1.59 3.62 27.98
N LEU A 37 2.22 4.46 28.80
CA LEU A 37 2.51 5.86 28.48
C LEU A 37 3.92 5.97 27.92
N VAL A 38 4.02 6.40 26.66
CA VAL A 38 5.30 6.64 25.96
C VAL A 38 6.18 7.66 26.71
N THR A 39 5.57 8.56 27.47
CA THR A 39 6.25 9.62 28.23
C THR A 39 6.87 9.16 29.54
N VAL A 40 6.55 7.97 30.04
CA VAL A 40 7.06 7.45 31.32
C VAL A 40 7.81 6.15 31.05
N TRP A 41 9.13 6.19 31.19
CA TRP A 41 9.96 4.99 31.12
C TRP A 41 9.90 4.24 32.44
N SER A 42 9.19 3.11 32.48
CA SER A 42 9.04 2.29 33.69
C SER A 42 10.10 1.19 33.79
N GLY A 43 10.57 0.67 32.67
CA GLY A 43 11.55 -0.43 32.61
C GLY A 43 11.54 -1.15 31.26
N PHE A 44 12.57 -1.97 31.02
CA PHE A 44 12.63 -2.85 29.84
C PHE A 44 11.75 -4.09 30.04
N SER A 45 10.87 -4.39 29.09
CA SER A 45 9.92 -5.50 29.16
C SER A 45 9.56 -6.04 27.79
N LEU A 46 9.35 -7.36 27.71
CA LEU A 46 8.82 -8.06 26.52
C LEU A 46 7.31 -8.30 26.60
N LYS A 47 6.63 -7.68 27.58
CA LYS A 47 5.20 -7.88 27.87
C LYS A 47 4.30 -7.72 26.64
N TRP A 48 4.55 -6.71 25.81
CA TRP A 48 3.73 -6.45 24.62
C TRP A 48 3.88 -7.52 23.55
N TYR A 49 5.07 -8.10 23.41
CA TYR A 49 5.31 -9.22 22.50
C TYR A 49 4.58 -10.48 22.99
N ALA A 50 4.62 -10.76 24.30
CA ALA A 50 3.88 -11.88 24.88
C ALA A 50 2.36 -11.67 24.79
N ALA A 51 1.87 -10.45 25.02
CA ALA A 51 0.46 -10.10 24.89
C ALA A 51 -0.02 -10.24 23.43
N LEU A 52 0.81 -9.84 22.45
CA LEU A 52 0.49 -10.02 21.02
C LEU A 52 0.32 -11.49 20.66
N LEU A 53 1.13 -12.39 21.22
CA LEU A 53 1.02 -13.83 20.97
C LEU A 53 -0.24 -14.47 21.59
N GLN A 54 -0.90 -13.78 22.52
CA GLN A 54 -2.14 -14.21 23.16
C GLN A 54 -3.38 -13.55 22.55
N ASP A 55 -3.19 -12.62 21.60
CA ASP A 55 -4.26 -11.89 20.95
C ASP A 55 -4.58 -12.51 19.58
N ASP A 56 -5.50 -13.48 19.59
CA ASP A 56 -5.94 -14.18 18.39
C ASP A 56 -6.58 -13.24 17.35
N GLU A 57 -7.18 -12.13 17.77
CA GLU A 57 -7.79 -11.14 16.88
C GLU A 57 -6.71 -10.39 16.09
N LEU A 58 -5.66 -9.89 16.78
CA LEU A 58 -4.53 -9.25 16.13
C LEU A 58 -3.75 -10.21 15.22
N LEU A 59 -3.51 -11.44 15.68
CA LEU A 59 -2.79 -12.45 14.90
C LEU A 59 -3.58 -12.85 13.64
N SER A 60 -4.89 -13.06 13.75
CA SER A 60 -5.73 -13.39 12.60
C SER A 60 -5.85 -12.22 11.63
N ALA A 61 -5.94 -10.98 12.11
CA ALA A 61 -5.92 -9.78 11.28
C ALA A 61 -4.58 -9.60 10.54
N ALA A 62 -3.45 -9.87 11.20
CA ALA A 62 -2.13 -9.83 10.58
C ALA A 62 -2.00 -10.90 9.47
N TRP A 63 -2.46 -12.12 9.72
CA TRP A 63 -2.45 -13.19 8.72
C TRP A 63 -3.36 -12.87 7.52
N LEU A 64 -4.55 -12.33 7.79
CA LEU A 64 -5.47 -11.88 6.74
C LEU A 64 -4.83 -10.79 5.88
N SER A 65 -4.17 -9.81 6.51
CA SER A 65 -3.47 -8.72 5.81
C SER A 65 -2.35 -9.25 4.93
N LEU A 66 -1.54 -10.20 5.43
CA LEU A 66 -0.48 -10.85 4.67
C LEU A 66 -1.05 -11.61 3.46
N LYS A 67 -2.12 -12.38 3.66
CA LYS A 67 -2.79 -13.13 2.58
C LYS A 67 -3.31 -12.20 1.49
N ILE A 68 -4.02 -11.14 1.87
CA ILE A 68 -4.53 -10.14 0.92
C ILE A 68 -3.38 -9.45 0.21
N GLY A 69 -2.32 -9.05 0.92
CA GLY A 69 -1.15 -8.40 0.34
C GLY A 69 -0.47 -9.25 -0.73
N LEU A 70 -0.24 -10.53 -0.46
CA LEU A 70 0.34 -11.46 -1.43
C LEU A 70 -0.56 -11.69 -2.65
N MET A 71 -1.87 -11.89 -2.42
CA MET A 71 -2.84 -12.05 -3.51
C MET A 71 -2.94 -10.80 -4.38
N THR A 72 -2.94 -9.61 -3.77
CA THR A 72 -2.94 -8.32 -4.47
C THR A 72 -1.67 -8.15 -5.28
N ALA A 73 -0.50 -8.43 -4.69
CA ALA A 73 0.78 -8.28 -5.39
C ALA A 73 0.82 -9.14 -6.65
N PHE A 74 0.44 -10.42 -6.55
CA PHE A 74 0.41 -11.33 -7.70
C PHE A 74 -0.55 -10.86 -8.78
N ALA A 75 -1.81 -10.59 -8.42
CA ALA A 75 -2.83 -10.16 -9.39
C ALA A 75 -2.48 -8.83 -10.07
N SER A 76 -1.97 -7.87 -9.29
CA SER A 76 -1.62 -6.54 -9.80
C SER A 76 -0.41 -6.58 -10.72
N VAL A 77 0.57 -7.44 -10.44
CA VAL A 77 1.71 -7.65 -11.34
C VAL A 77 1.24 -8.24 -12.67
N VAL A 78 0.43 -9.29 -12.65
CA VAL A 78 -0.06 -9.93 -13.89
C VAL A 78 -0.89 -8.96 -14.72
N ILE A 79 -1.92 -8.35 -14.12
CA ILE A 79 -2.86 -7.46 -14.83
C ILE A 79 -2.15 -6.16 -15.24
N GLY A 80 -1.39 -5.56 -14.32
CA GLY A 80 -0.67 -4.31 -14.56
C GLY A 80 0.44 -4.45 -15.59
N THR A 81 1.14 -5.59 -15.66
CA THR A 81 2.16 -5.83 -16.70
C THR A 81 1.52 -5.87 -18.08
N TRP A 82 0.40 -6.60 -18.23
CA TRP A 82 -0.34 -6.60 -19.48
C TRP A 82 -0.80 -5.20 -19.84
N ALA A 83 -1.34 -4.46 -18.86
CA ALA A 83 -1.85 -3.12 -19.10
C ALA A 83 -0.76 -2.12 -19.49
N GLY A 84 0.38 -2.13 -18.80
CA GLY A 84 1.54 -1.30 -19.11
C GLY A 84 2.15 -1.66 -20.47
N PHE A 85 2.20 -2.95 -20.82
CA PHE A 85 2.68 -3.40 -22.13
C PHE A 85 1.80 -2.89 -23.27
N VAL A 86 0.48 -2.94 -23.11
CA VAL A 86 -0.48 -2.37 -24.09
C VAL A 86 -0.22 -0.87 -24.27
N LEU A 87 -0.08 -0.13 -23.16
CA LEU A 87 0.18 1.30 -23.18
C LEU A 87 1.52 1.66 -23.86
N ALA A 88 2.55 0.83 -23.70
CA ALA A 88 3.86 1.06 -24.29
C ALA A 88 3.94 0.69 -25.78
N ARG A 89 3.34 -0.44 -26.18
CA ARG A 89 3.66 -1.09 -27.46
C ARG A 89 2.56 -1.09 -28.52
N MET A 90 1.28 -1.04 -28.15
CA MET A 90 0.18 -1.18 -29.13
C MET A 90 -0.15 0.09 -29.91
N GLY A 91 0.38 1.25 -29.52
CA GLY A 91 0.06 2.53 -30.16
C GLY A 91 -1.40 2.99 -29.93
N ARG A 92 -1.84 4.00 -30.69
CA ARG A 92 -3.17 4.62 -30.50
C ARG A 92 -4.27 3.83 -31.22
N PHE A 93 -4.96 2.95 -30.51
CA PHE A 93 -6.15 2.24 -31.00
C PHE A 93 -7.47 2.97 -30.65
N ARG A 94 -8.60 2.51 -31.22
CA ARG A 94 -9.94 3.07 -30.91
C ARG A 94 -10.27 2.85 -29.43
N GLY A 95 -10.35 3.93 -28.64
CA GLY A 95 -10.56 3.87 -27.19
C GLY A 95 -9.30 4.01 -26.34
N PHE A 96 -8.12 4.22 -26.95
CA PHE A 96 -6.85 4.39 -26.23
C PHE A 96 -6.89 5.48 -25.15
N THR A 97 -7.58 6.60 -25.41
CA THR A 97 -7.74 7.69 -24.44
C THR A 97 -8.53 7.24 -23.21
N LEU A 98 -9.62 6.50 -23.41
CA LEU A 98 -10.42 5.97 -22.30
C LEU A 98 -9.61 4.96 -21.49
N TYR A 99 -8.91 4.05 -22.17
CA TYR A 99 -8.06 3.05 -21.55
C TYR A 99 -6.95 3.69 -20.68
N THR A 100 -6.23 4.66 -21.25
CA THR A 100 -5.22 5.44 -20.53
C THR A 100 -5.83 6.19 -19.34
N GLY A 101 -7.03 6.77 -19.51
CA GLY A 101 -7.75 7.44 -18.44
C GLY A 101 -8.12 6.50 -17.30
N MET A 102 -8.63 5.30 -17.61
CA MET A 102 -9.02 4.29 -16.61
C MET A 102 -7.82 3.79 -15.80
N ILE A 103 -6.67 3.56 -16.46
CA ILE A 103 -5.44 3.13 -15.76
C ILE A 103 -4.91 4.24 -14.86
N ASN A 104 -4.95 5.50 -15.30
CA ASN A 104 -4.41 6.61 -14.53
C ASN A 104 -5.37 7.16 -13.46
N ALA A 105 -6.67 6.87 -13.54
CA ALA A 105 -7.67 7.43 -12.62
C ALA A 105 -7.35 7.15 -11.14
N PRO A 106 -7.01 5.92 -10.70
CA PRO A 106 -6.67 5.64 -9.30
C PRO A 106 -5.46 6.40 -8.76
N LEU A 107 -4.59 6.94 -9.61
CA LEU A 107 -3.38 7.64 -9.19
C LEU A 107 -3.60 9.13 -8.91
N VAL A 108 -4.68 9.69 -9.46
CA VAL A 108 -5.03 11.10 -9.31
C VAL A 108 -6.12 11.27 -8.24
N ILE A 109 -6.94 10.24 -8.02
CA ILE A 109 -8.00 10.23 -7.01
C ILE A 109 -7.38 9.99 -5.62
N PRO A 110 -7.73 10.77 -4.59
CA PRO A 110 -7.34 10.48 -3.22
C PRO A 110 -7.83 9.10 -2.75
N GLU A 111 -6.96 8.35 -2.08
CA GLU A 111 -7.24 6.95 -1.69
C GLU A 111 -8.51 6.79 -0.84
N VAL A 112 -8.79 7.77 0.03
CA VAL A 112 -10.00 7.79 0.85
C VAL A 112 -11.25 7.89 -0.02
N ILE A 113 -11.23 8.74 -1.05
CA ILE A 113 -12.36 8.91 -1.98
C ILE A 113 -12.56 7.62 -2.76
N GLN A 114 -11.49 7.03 -3.30
CA GLN A 114 -11.55 5.76 -4.01
C GLN A 114 -12.12 4.64 -3.13
N GLY A 115 -11.72 4.56 -1.87
CA GLY A 115 -12.23 3.58 -0.91
C GLY A 115 -13.74 3.73 -0.65
N ILE A 116 -14.21 4.96 -0.45
CA ILE A 116 -15.65 5.23 -0.24
C ILE A 116 -16.44 4.95 -1.53
N SER A 117 -15.95 5.36 -2.70
CA SER A 117 -16.59 5.08 -3.99
C SER A 117 -16.72 3.57 -4.24
N LEU A 118 -15.69 2.79 -3.90
CA LEU A 118 -15.73 1.33 -3.98
C LEU A 118 -16.73 0.70 -3.02
N LEU A 119 -16.79 1.20 -1.78
CA LEU A 119 -17.78 0.75 -0.82
C LEU A 119 -19.21 0.99 -1.33
N LEU A 120 -19.48 2.18 -1.84
CA LEU A 120 -20.78 2.54 -2.42
C LEU A 120 -21.11 1.69 -3.65
N LEU A 121 -20.12 1.42 -4.51
CA LEU A 121 -20.27 0.51 -5.65
C LEU A 121 -20.69 -0.89 -5.19
N PHE A 122 -20.02 -1.47 -4.20
CA PHE A 122 -20.38 -2.80 -3.69
C PHE A 122 -21.76 -2.82 -3.03
N VAL A 123 -22.16 -1.75 -2.33
CA VAL A 123 -23.52 -1.63 -1.78
C VAL A 123 -24.55 -1.58 -2.90
N ALA A 124 -24.32 -0.78 -3.94
CA ALA A 124 -25.23 -0.69 -5.09
C ALA A 124 -25.34 -2.03 -5.83
N LEU A 125 -24.22 -2.71 -6.08
CA LEU A 125 -24.21 -4.03 -6.70
C LEU A 125 -24.97 -5.06 -5.85
N GLN A 126 -24.79 -5.04 -4.52
CA GLN A 126 -25.52 -5.94 -3.63
C GLN A 126 -27.03 -5.73 -3.75
N GLN A 127 -27.50 -4.49 -3.87
CA GLN A 127 -28.91 -4.18 -4.05
C GLN A 127 -29.45 -4.58 -5.43
N MET A 128 -28.65 -4.44 -6.48
CA MET A 128 -29.09 -4.69 -7.86
C MET A 128 -29.03 -6.18 -8.25
N ILE A 129 -27.94 -6.86 -7.90
CA ILE A 129 -27.62 -8.22 -8.36
C ILE A 129 -27.40 -9.20 -7.20
N GLY A 130 -27.53 -8.76 -5.95
CA GLY A 130 -27.31 -9.61 -4.77
C GLY A 130 -25.84 -9.87 -4.45
N TRP A 131 -24.90 -9.30 -5.20
CA TRP A 131 -23.46 -9.49 -5.03
C TRP A 131 -22.75 -8.17 -4.72
N PRO A 132 -21.84 -8.11 -3.73
CA PRO A 132 -21.39 -9.20 -2.86
C PRO A 132 -22.38 -9.44 -1.70
N ALA A 133 -22.48 -10.69 -1.24
CA ALA A 133 -23.36 -11.06 -0.12
C ALA A 133 -22.99 -10.38 1.21
N GLY A 134 -21.81 -9.79 1.30
CA GLY A 134 -21.33 -8.99 2.41
C GLY A 134 -20.00 -8.28 2.09
N ARG A 135 -19.48 -7.54 3.05
CA ARG A 135 -18.17 -6.88 2.95
C ARG A 135 -17.14 -7.83 3.56
N GLY A 136 -16.27 -8.37 2.73
CA GLY A 136 -15.32 -9.40 3.15
C GLY A 136 -14.02 -9.31 2.39
N ILE A 137 -13.25 -10.40 2.44
CA ILE A 137 -11.91 -10.49 1.84
C ILE A 137 -11.92 -10.10 0.36
N LEU A 138 -12.93 -10.52 -0.40
CA LEU A 138 -13.03 -10.25 -1.84
C LEU A 138 -13.15 -8.74 -2.15
N THR A 139 -14.00 -8.01 -1.43
CA THR A 139 -14.18 -6.57 -1.65
C THR A 139 -12.93 -5.79 -1.31
N ILE A 140 -12.22 -6.22 -0.26
CA ILE A 140 -10.93 -5.64 0.13
C ILE A 140 -9.87 -5.93 -0.94
N TRP A 141 -9.78 -7.18 -1.39
CA TRP A 141 -8.81 -7.62 -2.40
C TRP A 141 -9.02 -6.89 -3.73
N ILE A 142 -10.25 -6.78 -4.22
CA ILE A 142 -10.58 -6.03 -5.46
C ILE A 142 -10.15 -4.56 -5.33
N GLY A 143 -10.43 -3.92 -4.21
CA GLY A 143 -10.04 -2.53 -3.97
C GLY A 143 -8.52 -2.34 -4.03
N HIS A 144 -7.77 -3.21 -3.35
CA HIS A 144 -6.30 -3.18 -3.37
C HIS A 144 -5.73 -3.47 -4.76
N VAL A 145 -6.28 -4.45 -5.49
CA VAL A 145 -5.84 -4.76 -6.86
C VAL A 145 -6.06 -3.57 -7.78
N MET A 146 -7.22 -2.91 -7.74
CA MET A 146 -7.48 -1.75 -8.60
C MET A 146 -6.54 -0.58 -8.33
N LEU A 147 -6.14 -0.36 -7.08
CA LEU A 147 -5.14 0.65 -6.74
C LEU A 147 -3.75 0.25 -7.25
N CYS A 148 -3.30 -0.98 -6.98
CA CYS A 148 -1.96 -1.42 -7.32
C CYS A 148 -1.73 -1.65 -8.82
N VAL A 149 -2.75 -2.03 -9.59
CA VAL A 149 -2.64 -2.24 -11.05
C VAL A 149 -2.16 -0.97 -11.76
N SER A 150 -2.65 0.20 -11.35
CA SER A 150 -2.26 1.48 -11.94
C SER A 150 -0.77 1.78 -11.74
N TYR A 151 -0.25 1.56 -10.52
CA TYR A 151 1.17 1.72 -10.23
C TYR A 151 2.04 0.79 -11.05
N VAL A 152 1.69 -0.51 -11.11
CA VAL A 152 2.43 -1.50 -11.90
C VAL A 152 2.42 -1.12 -13.39
N ALA A 153 1.25 -0.77 -13.94
CA ALA A 153 1.11 -0.45 -15.35
C ALA A 153 2.00 0.73 -15.77
N ILE A 154 2.06 1.81 -14.98
CA ILE A 154 2.95 2.95 -15.27
C ILE A 154 4.42 2.56 -15.18
N ILE A 155 4.81 1.81 -14.15
CA ILE A 155 6.21 1.39 -13.99
C ILE A 155 6.64 0.54 -15.18
N VAL A 156 5.80 -0.42 -15.60
CA VAL A 156 6.08 -1.26 -16.77
C VAL A 156 6.11 -0.44 -18.06
N GLN A 157 5.13 0.45 -18.26
CA GLN A 157 5.09 1.34 -19.42
C GLN A 157 6.35 2.20 -19.54
N SER A 158 6.90 2.68 -18.42
CA SER A 158 8.10 3.54 -18.43
C SER A 158 9.40 2.81 -18.81
N ARG A 159 9.39 1.48 -18.84
CA ARG A 159 10.58 0.64 -19.01
C ARG A 159 10.59 -0.19 -20.30
N VAL A 160 9.46 -0.26 -21.02
CA VAL A 160 9.25 -1.07 -22.24
C VAL A 160 9.04 -0.16 -23.45
#